data_AF-A0A937D776-F1
#
_entry.id   AF-A0A937D776-F1
#
_cell.length_a   1.000
_cell.length_b   1.000
_cell.length_c   1.000
_cell.angle_alpha   90.00
_cell.angle_beta   90.00
_cell.angle_gamma   90.00
#
_symmetry.space_group_name_H-M   'P 1'
#
loop_
_entity.id
_entity.type
_entity.pdbx_description
1 polymer ?
#
loop_
_entity_poly.entity_id
_entity_poly.type
_entity_poly.pdbx_seq_one_letter_code
_entity_poly.pdbx_strand_id
1 'polypeptide(L)'
;MRGVAALLLCGALAGCAMAAAQELPVADPPHSTAAPATPKGVRTGLRQLGQGLASWYGAAFQGKRTASGEPFDMHDLTAAHPWLPFGTLVEVRSLVNGRTVTVRINDRGPFSGRRVIDLSRAAAQKLGLLGRGTKPVEIRIADAAERSADPRP
;
A
#
# COMPACT_ATOMS: atom_id res chain seq x y z
N MET A 1 -73.43 28.22 -16.81
CA MET A 1 -73.58 27.64 -15.45
C MET A 1 -72.16 27.30 -15.00
N ARG A 2 -71.36 28.16 -14.34
CA ARG A 2 -71.41 28.75 -12.98
C ARG A 2 -71.48 27.70 -11.85
N GLY A 3 -70.43 27.68 -11.03
CA GLY A 3 -70.26 27.01 -9.72
C GLY A 3 -68.76 26.79 -9.48
N VAL A 4 -67.96 27.72 -8.96
CA VAL A 4 -67.90 28.39 -7.63
C VAL A 4 -67.50 27.45 -6.48
N ALA A 5 -66.37 27.81 -5.84
CA ALA A 5 -65.99 27.70 -4.42
C ALA A 5 -64.59 27.07 -4.26
N ALA A 6 -63.47 27.77 -4.04
CA ALA A 6 -63.11 28.84 -3.11
C ALA A 6 -62.71 28.35 -1.70
N LEU A 7 -61.83 29.15 -1.08
CA LEU A 7 -61.38 29.17 0.33
C LEU A 7 -60.30 28.12 0.69
N LEU A 8 -59.23 28.38 1.45
CA LEU A 8 -58.71 29.46 2.35
C LEU A 8 -57.29 28.96 2.74
N LEU A 9 -56.31 29.69 3.28
CA LEU A 9 -56.02 31.10 3.51
C LEU A 9 -54.68 31.16 4.28
N CYS A 10 -53.91 32.22 4.01
CA CYS A 10 -52.96 32.97 4.85
C CYS A 10 -51.90 32.29 5.72
N GLY A 11 -50.69 32.81 5.56
CA GLY A 11 -49.70 32.97 6.63
C GLY A 11 -48.52 33.82 6.18
N ALA A 12 -48.73 35.13 6.03
CA ALA A 12 -47.69 36.12 5.75
C ALA A 12 -47.30 36.87 7.03
N LEU A 13 -46.01 37.22 7.18
CA LEU A 13 -45.43 38.38 7.92
C LEU A 13 -43.89 38.21 7.87
N ALA A 14 -43.02 39.21 7.84
CA ALA A 14 -42.95 40.60 7.38
C ALA A 14 -41.55 41.11 7.81
N GLY A 15 -40.94 41.99 7.01
CA GLY A 15 -39.77 42.82 7.40
C GLY A 15 -38.45 42.37 6.79
N CYS A 16 -37.58 43.22 6.22
CA CYS A 16 -37.49 44.67 6.23
C CYS A 16 -36.75 45.17 4.96
N ALA A 17 -37.07 46.39 4.55
CA ALA A 17 -36.40 47.35 3.63
C ALA A 17 -34.85 47.33 3.64
N MET A 18 -34.06 47.85 2.69
CA MET A 18 -34.13 48.68 1.46
C MET A 18 -32.70 48.68 0.87
N ALA A 19 -32.53 48.81 -0.45
CA ALA A 19 -31.53 49.67 -1.12
C ALA A 19 -31.29 49.26 -2.58
N ALA A 20 -31.17 50.27 -3.44
CA ALA A 20 -31.09 50.21 -4.89
C ALA A 20 -29.64 50.31 -5.42
N ALA A 21 -29.52 50.24 -6.76
CA ALA A 21 -28.38 50.55 -7.66
C ALA A 21 -27.33 49.42 -7.83
N GLN A 22 -27.20 48.79 -9.02
CA GLN A 22 -26.41 49.17 -10.23
C GLN A 22 -24.90 49.32 -9.90
N GLU A 23 -23.92 48.65 -10.51
CA GLU A 23 -23.56 48.50 -11.94
C GLU A 23 -22.69 47.21 -12.24
N LEU A 24 -22.26 47.02 -13.49
CA LEU A 24 -21.63 45.84 -14.17
C LEU A 24 -20.11 45.61 -13.85
N PRO A 25 -19.34 44.81 -14.63
CA PRO A 25 -19.03 43.38 -14.48
C PRO A 25 -17.54 43.09 -14.16
N VAL A 26 -17.22 42.02 -13.42
CA VAL A 26 -15.82 41.54 -13.28
C VAL A 26 -15.75 40.04 -13.50
N ALA A 27 -14.97 39.64 -14.51
CA ALA A 27 -14.66 38.26 -14.84
C ALA A 27 -13.73 37.62 -13.79
N ASP A 28 -13.95 36.33 -13.51
CA ASP A 28 -13.18 35.53 -12.55
C ASP A 28 -11.73 35.26 -12.99
N PRO A 29 -10.82 35.11 -12.03
CA PRO A 29 -9.92 33.96 -12.06
C PRO A 29 -10.02 33.11 -10.77
N PRO A 30 -9.89 31.78 -10.87
CA PRO A 30 -10.03 30.88 -9.73
C PRO A 30 -8.96 31.18 -8.68
N HIS A 31 -9.36 31.21 -7.41
CA HIS A 31 -8.44 31.26 -6.28
C HIS A 31 -7.46 30.09 -6.35
N SER A 32 -6.26 30.41 -6.81
CA SER A 32 -5.04 29.63 -6.66
C SER A 32 -4.76 29.47 -5.17
N THR A 33 -5.23 28.37 -4.59
CA THR A 33 -4.67 27.88 -3.32
C THR A 33 -3.42 27.11 -3.68
N ALA A 34 -2.28 27.62 -3.22
CA ALA A 34 -0.94 27.13 -3.49
C ALA A 34 -0.87 25.60 -3.47
N ALA A 35 -0.27 25.04 -4.52
CA ALA A 35 0.14 23.64 -4.57
C ALA A 35 0.95 23.29 -3.30
N PRO A 36 0.77 22.10 -2.70
CA PRO A 36 1.60 21.68 -1.59
C PRO A 36 3.06 21.66 -2.05
N ALA A 37 3.92 22.33 -1.27
CA ALA A 37 5.35 22.37 -1.50
C ALA A 37 5.89 20.94 -1.73
N THR A 38 6.51 20.73 -2.87
CA THR A 38 7.14 19.47 -3.26
C THR A 38 8.12 19.05 -2.17
N PRO A 39 8.02 17.86 -1.55
CA PRO A 39 9.06 17.40 -0.65
C PRO A 39 10.36 17.26 -1.46
N LYS A 40 11.33 18.10 -1.08
CA LYS A 40 12.67 18.15 -1.64
C LYS A 40 13.37 16.82 -1.32
N GLY A 41 13.43 15.93 -2.32
CA GLY A 41 14.25 14.72 -2.30
C GLY A 41 13.62 13.47 -1.68
N VAL A 42 12.56 12.94 -2.27
CA VAL A 42 12.30 11.50 -2.14
C VAL A 42 13.41 10.80 -2.91
N ARG A 43 14.31 10.10 -2.21
CA ARG A 43 15.26 9.19 -2.85
C ARG A 43 14.42 8.03 -3.42
N THR A 44 14.00 8.16 -4.68
CA THR A 44 13.27 7.14 -5.43
C THR A 44 14.26 6.02 -5.78
N GLY A 45 14.54 5.15 -4.82
CA GLY A 45 15.62 4.18 -4.96
C GLY A 45 15.61 3.16 -3.85
N LEU A 46 15.29 1.92 -4.24
CA LEU A 46 15.42 0.72 -3.43
C LEU A 46 16.75 0.75 -2.65
N ARG A 47 16.70 0.79 -1.32
CA ARG A 47 17.90 0.70 -0.49
C ARG A 47 18.40 -0.74 -0.50
N GLN A 48 19.53 -0.98 -1.16
CA GLN A 48 20.15 -2.30 -1.21
C GLN A 48 20.59 -2.76 0.19
N LEU A 49 20.08 -3.92 0.61
CA LEU A 49 20.41 -4.53 1.90
C LEU A 49 21.53 -5.58 1.77
N GLY A 50 21.67 -6.19 0.59
CA GLY A 50 22.78 -7.10 0.28
C GLY A 50 22.35 -8.36 -0.46
N GLN A 51 23.27 -9.31 -0.54
CA GLN A 51 23.07 -10.63 -1.17
C GLN A 51 23.28 -11.74 -0.15
N GLY A 52 22.61 -12.87 -0.37
CA GLY A 52 22.76 -14.05 0.48
C GLY A 52 21.91 -15.21 -0.02
N LEU A 53 21.61 -16.14 0.89
CA LEU A 53 20.80 -17.32 0.58
C LEU A 53 19.35 -17.13 1.03
N ALA A 54 18.41 -17.55 0.19
CA ALA A 54 17.02 -17.71 0.54
C ALA A 54 16.68 -19.18 0.77
N SER A 55 15.81 -19.44 1.73
CA SER A 55 15.02 -20.67 1.80
C SER A 55 13.52 -20.35 1.76
N TRP A 56 12.66 -21.35 1.95
CA TRP A 56 11.22 -21.13 2.02
C TRP A 56 10.55 -22.11 2.99
N TYR A 57 9.44 -21.67 3.61
CA TYR A 57 8.70 -22.47 4.57
C TYR A 57 7.83 -23.54 3.88
N GLY A 58 7.98 -24.79 4.32
CA GLY A 58 7.13 -25.89 3.89
C GLY A 58 5.70 -25.82 4.45
N ALA A 59 4.82 -26.70 3.95
CA ALA A 59 3.41 -26.74 4.36
C ALA A 59 3.19 -26.98 5.87
N ALA A 60 4.17 -27.60 6.56
CA ALA A 60 4.13 -27.85 7.99
C ALA A 60 4.11 -26.57 8.86
N PHE A 61 4.30 -25.39 8.27
CA PHE A 61 4.23 -24.11 8.98
C PHE A 61 2.86 -23.43 8.88
N GLN A 62 1.96 -23.87 7.99
CA GLN A 62 0.65 -23.22 7.79
C GLN A 62 -0.10 -23.04 9.10
N GLY A 63 -0.61 -21.84 9.33
CA GLY A 63 -1.41 -21.48 10.50
C GLY A 63 -0.62 -21.34 11.81
N LYS A 64 0.68 -21.66 11.83
CA LYS A 64 1.52 -21.42 13.02
C LYS A 64 1.72 -19.93 13.23
N ARG A 65 1.80 -19.50 14.50
CA ARG A 65 2.07 -18.10 14.83
C ARG A 65 3.49 -17.72 14.42
N THR A 66 3.62 -16.62 13.69
CA THR A 66 4.89 -15.95 13.39
C THR A 66 5.32 -15.06 14.55
N ALA A 67 6.54 -14.54 14.51
CA ALA A 67 7.06 -13.60 15.49
C ALA A 67 6.36 -12.23 15.49
N SER A 68 5.67 -11.83 14.42
CA SER A 68 4.79 -10.64 14.44
C SER A 68 3.47 -10.89 15.15
N GLY A 69 3.16 -12.15 15.46
CA GLY A 69 1.91 -12.58 16.08
C GLY A 69 0.84 -13.00 15.08
N GLU A 70 0.96 -12.72 13.78
CA GLU A 70 -0.01 -13.20 12.78
C GLU A 70 0.19 -14.70 12.48
N PRO A 71 -0.88 -15.47 12.17
CA PRO A 71 -0.74 -16.82 11.65
C PRO A 71 -0.03 -16.81 10.30
N PHE A 72 0.93 -17.71 10.11
CA PHE A 72 1.62 -17.87 8.82
C PHE A 72 0.66 -18.41 7.76
N ASP A 73 0.60 -17.73 6.63
CA ASP A 73 -0.04 -18.24 5.41
C ASP A 73 1.00 -18.44 4.30
N MET A 74 1.13 -19.67 3.83
CA MET A 74 2.04 -20.02 2.74
C MET A 74 1.64 -19.41 1.39
N HIS A 75 0.38 -18.98 1.26
CA HIS A 75 -0.16 -18.37 0.06
C HIS A 75 0.06 -16.85 -0.02
N ASP A 76 0.38 -16.21 1.11
CA ASP A 76 0.69 -14.79 1.18
C ASP A 76 2.12 -14.50 0.71
N LEU A 77 2.38 -13.26 0.28
CA LEU A 77 3.72 -12.77 -0.04
C LEU A 77 4.41 -12.23 1.21
N THR A 78 4.82 -13.15 2.08
CA THR A 78 5.49 -12.84 3.35
C THR A 78 6.85 -13.53 3.47
N ALA A 79 7.67 -13.03 4.39
CA ALA A 79 8.99 -13.58 4.67
C ALA A 79 9.46 -13.32 6.11
N ALA A 80 10.42 -14.13 6.55
CA ALA A 80 11.19 -13.91 7.77
C ALA A 80 12.48 -13.16 7.47
N HIS A 81 12.82 -12.17 8.29
CA HIS A 81 14.13 -11.52 8.29
C HIS A 81 14.63 -11.30 9.74
N PRO A 82 15.95 -11.40 10.03
CA PRO A 82 16.46 -11.33 11.40
C PRO A 82 16.15 -10.00 12.12
N TRP A 83 16.34 -8.87 11.42
CA TRP A 83 16.37 -7.54 12.05
C TRP A 83 15.46 -6.48 11.43
N LEU A 84 14.78 -6.80 10.32
CA LEU A 84 13.92 -5.80 9.68
C LEU A 84 12.65 -5.61 10.51
N PRO A 85 12.15 -4.37 10.66
CA PRO A 85 10.85 -4.14 11.28
C PRO A 85 9.76 -4.97 10.61
N PHE A 86 8.78 -5.43 11.40
CA PHE A 86 7.61 -6.07 10.81
C PHE A 86 6.84 -5.07 9.95
N GLY A 87 6.26 -5.54 8.85
CA GLY A 87 5.60 -4.70 7.86
C GLY A 87 6.54 -4.07 6.84
N THR A 88 7.86 -4.15 7.01
CA THR A 88 8.80 -3.73 5.97
C THR A 88 8.56 -4.52 4.69
N LEU A 89 8.47 -3.81 3.57
CA LEU A 89 8.41 -4.41 2.25
C LEU A 89 9.83 -4.58 1.71
N VAL A 90 10.11 -5.77 1.19
CA VAL A 90 11.41 -6.15 0.68
C VAL A 90 11.22 -6.67 -0.74
N GLU A 91 11.88 -6.03 -1.70
CA GLU A 91 12.07 -6.62 -3.01
C GLU A 91 13.15 -7.69 -2.90
N VAL A 92 12.81 -8.90 -3.35
CA VAL A 92 13.71 -10.04 -3.42
C VAL A 92 13.95 -10.34 -4.87
N ARG A 93 15.22 -10.34 -5.30
CA ARG A 93 15.64 -10.73 -6.64
C ARG A 93 16.35 -12.08 -6.59
N SER A 94 15.86 -13.03 -7.38
CA SER A 94 16.53 -14.30 -7.62
C SER A 94 17.79 -14.08 -8.48
N LEU A 95 18.95 -14.48 -7.96
CA LEU A 95 20.20 -14.45 -8.74
C LEU A 95 20.32 -15.66 -9.68
N VAL A 96 19.37 -16.60 -9.63
CA VAL A 96 19.34 -17.80 -10.49
C VAL A 96 18.72 -17.47 -11.86
N ASN A 97 17.67 -16.65 -11.88
CA ASN A 97 16.86 -16.41 -13.08
C ASN A 97 16.44 -14.94 -13.27
N GLY A 98 16.88 -14.03 -12.39
CA GLY A 98 16.60 -12.60 -12.47
C GLY A 98 15.19 -12.17 -12.05
N ARG A 99 14.31 -13.11 -11.69
CA ARG A 99 12.93 -12.79 -11.26
C ARG A 99 12.92 -12.03 -9.94
N THR A 100 11.93 -11.16 -9.76
CA THR A 100 11.72 -10.38 -8.54
C THR A 100 10.34 -10.65 -7.92
N VAL A 101 10.24 -10.45 -6.61
CA VAL A 101 8.96 -10.41 -5.89
C VAL A 101 9.10 -9.49 -4.68
N THR A 102 8.06 -8.72 -4.37
CA THR A 102 8.01 -7.92 -3.15
C THR A 102 7.27 -8.70 -2.07
N VAL A 103 7.88 -8.82 -0.89
CA VAL A 103 7.33 -9.53 0.27
C VAL A 103 7.25 -8.62 1.49
N ARG A 104 6.30 -8.90 2.38
CA ARG A 104 6.20 -8.24 3.68
C ARG A 104 6.90 -9.06 4.75
N ILE A 105 7.73 -8.41 5.57
CA ILE A 105 8.35 -9.05 6.73
C ILE A 105 7.32 -9.24 7.84
N ASN A 106 7.05 -10.47 8.22
CA ASN A 106 6.12 -10.82 9.31
C ASN A 106 6.70 -11.81 10.32
N ASP A 107 7.90 -12.33 10.07
CA ASP A 107 8.52 -13.32 10.94
C ASP A 107 10.01 -13.05 11.17
N ARG A 108 10.63 -13.82 12.06
CA ARG A 108 12.02 -13.67 12.49
C ARG A 108 12.87 -14.85 12.09
N GLY A 109 14.16 -14.58 11.95
CA GLY A 109 15.13 -15.47 11.33
C GLY A 109 15.27 -15.17 9.84
N PRO A 110 16.07 -15.93 9.09
CA PRO A 110 16.88 -17.06 9.55
C PRO A 110 18.08 -16.61 10.40
N PHE A 111 18.35 -17.32 11.50
CA PHE A 111 19.47 -17.04 12.41
C PHE A 111 20.71 -17.92 12.16
N SER A 112 20.72 -18.69 11.07
CA SER A 112 21.75 -19.69 10.80
C SER A 112 22.40 -19.51 9.44
N GLY A 113 23.73 -19.55 9.44
CA GLY A 113 24.57 -19.58 8.26
C GLY A 113 24.52 -18.29 7.45
N ARG A 114 24.47 -18.43 6.12
CA ARG A 114 24.48 -17.33 5.15
C ARG A 114 23.09 -16.98 4.61
N ARG A 115 22.03 -17.46 5.27
CA ARG A 115 20.67 -17.15 4.85
C ARG A 115 20.30 -15.76 5.31
N VAL A 116 19.71 -15.00 4.40
CA VAL A 116 19.29 -13.61 4.64
C VAL A 116 17.77 -13.48 4.71
N ILE A 117 17.03 -14.45 4.15
CA ILE A 117 15.57 -14.42 4.10
C ILE A 117 14.98 -15.83 3.99
N ASP A 118 13.89 -16.09 4.70
CA ASP A 118 13.07 -17.30 4.53
C ASP A 118 11.70 -16.88 3.98
N LEU A 119 11.37 -17.35 2.77
CA LEU A 119 10.20 -16.93 2.00
C LEU A 119 8.96 -17.78 2.30
N SER A 120 7.78 -17.22 2.06
CA SER A 120 6.58 -18.04 1.88
C SER A 120 6.68 -18.91 0.62
N ARG A 121 5.83 -19.95 0.53
CA ARG A 121 5.75 -20.81 -0.66
C ARG A 121 5.34 -20.00 -1.90
N ALA A 122 4.36 -19.11 -1.78
CA ALA A 122 3.91 -18.26 -2.88
C ALA A 122 5.03 -17.34 -3.41
N ALA A 123 5.80 -16.71 -2.51
CA ALA A 123 6.94 -15.88 -2.92
C ALA A 123 8.03 -16.70 -3.62
N ALA A 124 8.38 -17.87 -3.07
CA ALA A 124 9.33 -18.79 -3.70
C ALA A 124 8.85 -19.29 -5.07
N GLN A 125 7.54 -19.52 -5.24
CA GLN A 125 6.94 -19.89 -6.52
C GLN A 125 7.07 -18.77 -7.56
N LYS A 126 6.73 -17.52 -7.20
CA LYS A 126 6.88 -16.36 -8.09
C LYS A 126 8.33 -16.19 -8.55
N LEU A 127 9.29 -16.37 -7.64
CA LEU A 127 10.72 -16.31 -7.97
C LEU A 127 11.25 -17.52 -8.75
N GLY A 128 10.47 -18.60 -8.91
CA GLY A 128 10.96 -19.84 -9.51
C GLY A 128 12.03 -20.55 -8.67
N LEU A 129 11.92 -20.45 -7.34
CA LEU A 129 12.85 -21.02 -6.36
C LEU A 129 12.27 -22.21 -5.60
N LEU A 130 11.12 -22.74 -6.03
CA LEU A 130 10.60 -23.99 -5.47
C LEU A 130 11.58 -25.14 -5.73
N GLY A 131 11.71 -26.01 -4.74
CA GLY A 131 12.66 -27.12 -4.76
C GLY A 131 13.41 -27.24 -3.44
N ARG A 132 14.36 -28.16 -3.40
CA ARG A 132 15.17 -28.44 -2.21
C ARG A 132 16.34 -27.46 -2.09
N GLY A 133 16.76 -27.24 -0.85
CA GLY A 133 17.94 -26.44 -0.51
C GLY A 133 17.68 -24.93 -0.57
N THR A 134 18.76 -24.17 -0.51
CA THR A 134 18.76 -22.71 -0.53
C THR A 134 19.18 -22.17 -1.90
N LYS A 135 18.74 -20.96 -2.26
CA LYS A 135 19.06 -20.31 -3.54
C LYS A 135 19.60 -18.90 -3.33
N PRO A 136 20.56 -18.44 -4.16
CA PRO A 136 21.13 -17.12 -4.02
C PRO A 136 20.12 -16.03 -4.41
N VAL A 137 20.01 -15.00 -3.57
CA VAL A 137 19.12 -13.85 -3.76
C VAL A 137 19.83 -12.56 -3.40
N GLU A 138 19.27 -11.47 -3.90
CA GLU A 138 19.57 -10.10 -3.49
C GLU A 138 18.31 -9.48 -2.90
N ILE A 139 18.45 -8.72 -1.81
CA ILE A 139 17.32 -8.08 -1.13
C ILE A 139 17.51 -6.57 -1.04
N ARG A 140 16.41 -5.82 -1.21
CA ARG A 140 16.36 -4.37 -1.09
C ARG A 140 15.08 -3.93 -0.37
N ILE A 141 15.12 -2.81 0.33
CA ILE A 141 13.89 -2.19 0.85
C ILE A 141 13.06 -1.69 -0.34
N ALA A 142 11.81 -2.15 -0.43
CA ALA A 142 10.87 -1.66 -1.42
C ALA A 142 10.28 -0.32 -0.99
N ASP A 143 10.26 0.65 -1.90
CA ASP A 143 9.70 1.97 -1.64
C ASP A 143 8.16 1.94 -1.68
N ALA A 144 7.55 2.90 -0.97
CA ALA A 144 6.12 3.09 -0.84
C ALA A 144 5.32 3.07 -2.17
N ALA A 145 5.94 3.47 -3.28
CA ALA A 145 5.30 3.58 -4.59
C ALA A 145 4.94 2.21 -5.21
N GLU A 146 5.65 1.14 -4.84
CA GLU A 146 5.34 -0.21 -5.34
C GLU A 146 4.13 -0.85 -4.67
N ARG A 147 3.64 -0.30 -3.55
CA ARG A 147 2.38 -0.74 -2.92
C ARG A 147 1.17 -0.67 -3.87
N SER A 148 1.24 0.20 -4.87
CA SER A 148 0.17 0.46 -5.83
C SER A 148 0.12 -0.54 -6.99
N ALA A 149 1.18 -1.33 -7.20
CA ALA A 149 1.32 -2.16 -8.40
C ALA A 149 0.86 -3.62 -8.22
N ASP A 150 0.62 -4.08 -6.98
CA ASP A 150 0.12 -5.44 -6.70
C ASP A 150 -1.21 -5.35 -5.91
N PRO A 151 -2.36 -5.23 -6.59
CA PRO A 151 -3.65 -5.34 -5.93
C PRO A 151 -3.85 -6.78 -5.46
N ARG A 152 -3.91 -6.98 -4.13
CA ARG A 152 -4.35 -8.27 -3.58
C ARG A 152 -5.76 -8.59 -4.11
N PRO A 153 -6.04 -9.84 -4.52
CA PRO A 153 -7.40 -10.27 -4.87
C PRO A 153 -8.35 -10.21 -3.67
#